data_AF-A0A167TE60-F1
#
_entry.id   AF-A0A167TE60-F1
#
_cell.length_a   1.000
_cell.length_b   1.000
_cell.length_c   1.000
_cell.angle_alpha   90.00
_cell.angle_beta   90.00
_cell.angle_gamma   90.00
#
_symmetry.space_group_name_H-M   'P 1'
#
loop_
_entity.id
_entity.type
_entity.pdbx_description
1 polymer ?
#
loop_
_entity_poly.entity_id
_entity_poly.type
_entity_poly.pdbx_seq_one_letter_code
_entity_poly.pdbx_strand_id
1 'polypeptide(L)'
;MAVGILVDCFFYELGHSDFVHSFFSTISYHLEKEGWGTKYPLLMNDLYYDKLNWENISVARTNLIEIEQELSTYSPESVIWDIDDISQKPPWGDKFSSKVTNLANYFATTDGKTFFEVIRTAMDVAEEDKCDMKIHKL
;
A
#
# COMPACT_ATOMS: atom_id res chain seq x y z
N MET A 1 15.77 7.57 2.67
CA MET A 1 15.06 7.46 3.97
C MET A 1 14.00 6.41 3.78
N ALA A 2 14.07 5.36 4.61
CA ALA A 2 13.14 4.24 4.54
C ALA A 2 11.79 4.67 5.14
N VAL A 3 10.72 4.25 4.48
CA VAL A 3 9.34 4.40 4.91
C VAL A 3 8.79 3.01 5.20
N GLY A 4 8.02 2.89 6.26
CA GLY A 4 7.44 1.64 6.69
C GLY A 4 6.19 1.85 7.55
N ILE A 5 5.61 0.75 7.99
CA ILE A 5 4.46 0.76 8.90
C ILE A 5 5.00 0.55 10.31
N LEU A 6 4.68 1.49 11.20
CA LEU A 6 4.96 1.37 12.62
C LEU A 6 3.69 0.92 13.33
N VAL A 7 3.82 -0.15 14.09
CA VAL A 7 2.76 -0.72 14.95
C VAL A 7 3.40 -1.04 16.30
N ASP A 8 2.90 -0.42 17.37
CA ASP A 8 3.55 -0.43 18.68
C ASP A 8 5.07 -0.12 18.59
N CYS A 9 5.93 -1.12 18.84
CA CYS A 9 7.38 -1.02 18.72
C CYS A 9 7.96 -1.73 17.48
N PHE A 10 7.11 -2.31 16.62
CA PHE A 10 7.49 -3.02 15.40
C PHE A 10 7.47 -2.10 14.19
N PHE A 11 8.58 -2.08 13.45
CA PHE A 11 8.71 -1.33 12.20
C PHE A 11 8.83 -2.29 11.02
N TYR A 12 7.86 -2.21 10.10
CA TYR A 12 7.81 -2.99 8.88
C TYR A 12 8.20 -2.12 7.69
N GLU A 13 9.42 -2.27 7.19
CA GLU A 13 9.92 -1.47 6.08
C GLU A 13 9.17 -1.79 4.77
N LEU A 14 8.69 -0.75 4.09
CA LEU A 14 8.09 -0.83 2.76
C LEU A 14 9.05 -0.36 1.65
N GLY A 15 10.00 0.52 1.98
CA GLY A 15 11.02 1.00 1.06
C GLY A 15 11.08 2.51 1.00
N HIS A 16 11.02 3.09 -0.21
CA HIS A 16 11.10 4.54 -0.39
C HIS A 16 9.73 5.22 -0.36
N SER A 17 9.71 6.52 -0.01
CA SER A 17 8.48 7.31 0.16
C SER A 17 7.67 7.45 -1.13
N ASP A 18 8.35 7.65 -2.26
CA ASP A 18 7.76 7.69 -3.61
C ASP A 18 7.16 6.33 -3.99
N PHE A 19 7.83 5.24 -3.62
CA PHE A 19 7.32 3.90 -3.88
C PHE A 19 6.06 3.59 -3.06
N VAL A 20 6.01 4.02 -1.79
CA VAL A 20 4.80 3.93 -0.97
C VAL A 20 3.69 4.80 -1.54
N HIS A 21 3.98 6.05 -1.94
CA HIS A 21 3.00 6.92 -2.58
C HIS A 21 2.43 6.34 -3.88
N SER A 22 3.27 5.71 -4.70
CA SER A 22 2.91 5.02 -5.94
C SER A 22 1.90 3.88 -5.71
N PHE A 23 2.05 3.12 -4.62
CA PHE A 23 1.09 2.08 -4.24
C PHE A 23 -0.32 2.66 -4.04
N PHE A 24 -0.44 3.70 -3.21
CA PHE A 24 -1.74 4.34 -2.96
C PHE A 24 -2.27 5.10 -4.19
N SER A 25 -1.39 5.72 -4.99
CA SER A 25 -1.75 6.35 -6.27
C SER A 25 -2.36 5.34 -7.25
N THR A 26 -1.77 4.16 -7.33
CA THR A 26 -2.27 3.06 -8.17
C THR A 26 -3.66 2.59 -7.70
N ILE A 27 -3.88 2.47 -6.39
CA ILE A 27 -5.20 2.13 -5.83
C ILE A 27 -6.23 3.20 -6.20
N SER A 28 -5.91 4.48 -5.95
CA SER A 28 -6.84 5.57 -6.21
C SER A 28 -7.22 5.64 -7.70
N TYR A 29 -6.23 5.59 -8.59
CA TYR A 29 -6.47 5.75 -10.02
C TYR A 29 -7.33 4.64 -10.62
N HIS A 30 -7.07 3.37 -10.27
CA HIS A 30 -7.79 2.24 -10.85
C HIS A 30 -9.11 1.93 -10.16
N LEU A 31 -9.16 2.08 -8.84
CA LEU A 31 -10.26 1.59 -8.02
C LEU A 31 -11.18 2.72 -7.50
N GLU A 32 -10.69 3.97 -7.44
CA GLU A 32 -11.41 5.12 -6.90
C GLU A 32 -11.61 6.22 -7.95
N LYS A 33 -12.51 5.97 -8.91
CA LYS A 33 -12.80 6.90 -10.02
C LYS A 33 -13.28 8.29 -9.56
N GLU A 34 -13.85 8.39 -8.36
CA GLU A 34 -14.33 9.65 -7.77
C GLU A 34 -13.23 10.42 -7.03
N GLY A 35 -12.04 9.86 -6.89
CA GLY A 35 -10.87 10.49 -6.26
C GLY A 35 -10.37 9.76 -5.01
N TRP A 36 -9.26 10.27 -4.48
CA TRP A 36 -8.52 9.68 -3.36
C TRP A 36 -9.36 9.46 -2.11
N GLY A 37 -9.45 8.21 -1.65
CA GLY A 37 -10.12 7.81 -0.42
C GLY A 37 -11.64 7.89 -0.46
N THR A 38 -12.24 7.86 -1.64
CA THR A 38 -13.70 7.82 -1.83
C THR A 38 -14.29 6.42 -1.60
N LYS A 39 -13.58 5.36 -1.99
CA LYS A 39 -13.99 3.95 -1.80
C LYS A 39 -13.33 3.33 -0.57
N TYR A 40 -12.06 3.65 -0.33
CA TYR A 40 -11.25 3.04 0.74
C TYR A 40 -10.69 4.06 1.75
N PRO A 41 -11.54 4.84 2.44
CA PRO A 41 -11.10 5.96 3.29
C PRO A 41 -10.16 5.53 4.43
N LEU A 42 -10.34 4.34 5.01
CA LEU A 42 -9.48 3.86 6.10
C LEU A 42 -8.02 3.63 5.68
N LEU A 43 -7.79 3.24 4.43
CA LEU A 43 -6.43 3.03 3.92
C LEU A 43 -5.87 4.33 3.33
N MET A 44 -6.71 5.04 2.57
CA MET A 44 -6.29 6.19 1.77
C MET A 44 -6.27 7.49 2.56
N ASN A 45 -7.18 7.69 3.51
CA ASN A 45 -7.24 8.89 4.33
C ASN A 45 -6.60 8.67 5.70
N ASP A 46 -6.95 7.59 6.37
CA ASP A 46 -6.47 7.36 7.74
C ASP A 46 -5.02 6.85 7.73
N LEU A 47 -4.77 5.66 7.17
CA LEU A 47 -3.42 5.07 7.19
C LEU A 47 -2.37 5.90 6.44
N TYR A 48 -2.73 6.44 5.27
CA TYR A 48 -1.77 7.15 4.42
C TYR A 48 -1.36 8.53 4.97
N TYR A 49 -2.30 9.32 5.54
CA TYR A 49 -2.00 10.67 6.02
C TYR A 49 -1.72 10.76 7.51
N ASP A 50 -2.30 9.90 8.33
CA ASP A 50 -2.15 9.95 9.79
C ASP A 50 -1.91 8.54 10.36
N LYS A 51 -2.98 7.91 10.86
CA LYS A 51 -2.95 6.59 11.46
C LYS A 51 -4.28 5.87 11.27
N LEU A 52 -4.21 4.55 11.17
CA LEU A 52 -5.36 3.66 11.21
C LEU A 52 -5.59 3.19 12.65
N ASN A 53 -6.75 3.53 13.21
CA ASN A 53 -7.15 3.07 14.54
C ASN A 53 -7.35 1.54 14.54
N TRP A 54 -6.86 0.87 15.59
CA TRP A 54 -6.99 -0.59 15.74
C TRP A 54 -8.45 -1.07 15.69
N GLU A 55 -9.40 -0.25 16.16
CA GLU A 55 -10.84 -0.57 16.12
C GLU A 55 -11.37 -0.73 14.67
N ASN A 56 -10.73 -0.06 13.71
CA ASN A 56 -11.12 -0.07 12.30
C ASN A 56 -10.36 -1.13 11.47
N ILE A 57 -9.45 -1.90 12.07
CA ILE A 57 -8.61 -2.86 11.34
C ILE A 57 -9.43 -3.94 10.65
N SER A 58 -10.48 -4.45 11.29
CA SER A 58 -11.33 -5.49 10.68
C SER A 58 -11.95 -5.01 9.36
N VAL A 59 -12.40 -3.76 9.31
CA VAL A 59 -12.95 -3.14 8.09
C VAL A 59 -11.84 -2.86 7.08
N ALA A 60 -10.72 -2.29 7.52
CA ALA A 60 -9.57 -2.00 6.66
C ALA A 60 -8.96 -3.27 6.03
N ARG A 61 -8.97 -4.40 6.74
CA ARG A 61 -8.54 -5.70 6.25
C ARG A 61 -9.44 -6.22 5.13
N THR A 62 -10.76 -6.04 5.27
CA THR A 62 -11.71 -6.39 4.20
C THR A 62 -11.45 -5.55 2.95
N ASN A 63 -11.26 -4.24 3.11
CA ASN A 63 -10.89 -3.35 2.02
C ASN A 63 -9.56 -3.77 1.36
N LEU A 64 -8.56 -4.15 2.16
CA LEU A 64 -7.25 -4.58 1.67
C LEU A 64 -7.34 -5.85 0.82
N ILE A 65 -8.16 -6.83 1.22
CA ILE A 65 -8.41 -8.07 0.46
C ILE A 65 -9.09 -7.74 -0.88
N GLU A 66 -10.09 -6.86 -0.86
CA GLU A 66 -10.78 -6.43 -2.07
C GLU A 66 -9.82 -5.72 -3.04
N ILE A 67 -9.01 -4.79 -2.54
CA ILE A 67 -8.00 -4.07 -3.33
C ILE A 67 -7.00 -5.05 -3.96
N GLU A 68 -6.48 -6.01 -3.18
CA GLU A 68 -5.54 -7.01 -3.70
C GLU A 68 -6.17 -7.83 -4.84
N GLN A 69 -7.43 -8.24 -4.68
CA GLN A 69 -8.17 -8.97 -5.71
C GLN A 69 -8.39 -8.12 -6.95
N GLU A 70 -8.85 -6.88 -6.82
CA GLU A 70 -9.07 -5.98 -7.96
C GLU A 70 -7.74 -5.67 -8.68
N LEU A 71 -6.67 -5.34 -7.94
CA LEU A 71 -5.33 -5.07 -8.51
C LEU A 71 -4.70 -6.29 -9.17
N SER A 72 -5.05 -7.51 -8.77
CA SER A 72 -4.56 -8.73 -9.40
C SER A 72 -5.01 -8.89 -10.86
N THR A 73 -6.06 -8.19 -11.27
CA THR A 73 -6.60 -8.21 -12.64
C THR A 73 -5.89 -7.27 -13.60
N TYR A 74 -5.05 -6.35 -13.09
CA TYR A 74 -4.34 -5.36 -13.88
C TYR A 74 -2.89 -5.78 -14.17
N SER A 75 -2.42 -5.45 -15.37
CA SER A 75 -1.03 -5.66 -15.78
C SER A 75 -0.06 -4.83 -14.92
N PRO A 76 1.16 -5.32 -14.65
CA PRO A 76 2.24 -4.54 -14.01
C PRO A 76 2.53 -3.21 -14.70
N GLU A 77 2.32 -3.15 -16.02
CA GLU A 77 2.55 -1.96 -16.84
C GLU A 77 1.52 -0.84 -16.57
N SER A 78 0.38 -1.19 -15.97
CA SER A 78 -0.66 -0.22 -15.60
C SER A 78 -0.35 0.51 -14.28
N VAL A 79 0.86 0.37 -13.74
CA VAL A 79 1.26 1.05 -12.50
C VAL A 79 1.18 2.57 -12.66
N ILE A 80 0.68 3.25 -11.64
CA ILE A 80 0.64 4.71 -11.58
C ILE A 80 1.66 5.16 -10.55
N TRP A 81 2.75 5.77 -11.03
CA TRP A 81 3.85 6.20 -10.15
C TRP A 81 3.45 7.36 -9.25
N ASP A 82 2.72 8.32 -9.81
CA ASP A 82 2.24 9.51 -9.14
C ASP A 82 0.88 9.87 -9.76
N ILE A 83 -0.15 10.01 -8.93
CA ILE A 83 -1.50 10.33 -9.40
C ILE A 83 -1.67 11.81 -9.75
N ASP A 84 -0.86 12.69 -9.14
CA ASP A 84 -0.85 14.13 -9.44
C ASP A 84 -0.13 14.41 -10.77
N ASP A 85 0.82 13.55 -11.16
CA ASP A 85 1.48 13.57 -12.47
C ASP A 85 1.64 12.16 -13.06
N ILE A 86 0.61 11.73 -13.79
CA ILE A 86 0.55 10.43 -14.48
C ILE A 86 1.61 10.23 -15.57
N SER A 87 2.37 11.28 -15.93
CA SER A 87 3.48 11.15 -16.89
C SER A 87 4.75 10.60 -16.23
N GLN A 88 4.84 10.66 -14.90
CA GLN A 88 5.96 10.12 -14.15
C GLN A 88 6.00 8.59 -14.26
N LYS A 89 7.22 8.07 -14.27
CA LYS A 89 7.49 6.64 -14.39
C LYS A 89 8.36 6.16 -13.23
N PRO A 90 8.25 4.87 -12.85
CA PRO A 90 9.17 4.29 -11.88
C PRO A 90 10.63 4.47 -12.34
N PRO A 91 11.58 4.63 -11.41
CA PRO A 91 12.99 4.88 -11.75
C PRO A 91 13.65 3.70 -12.49
N TRP A 92 13.08 2.50 -12.39
CA TRP A 92 13.47 1.32 -13.17
C TRP A 92 12.74 1.19 -14.52
N GLY A 93 11.77 2.05 -14.82
CA GLY A 93 10.95 1.99 -16.03
C GLY A 93 10.28 0.63 -16.18
N ASP A 94 10.44 0.02 -17.36
CA ASP A 94 9.86 -1.29 -17.69
C ASP A 94 10.72 -2.48 -17.21
N LYS A 95 11.76 -2.22 -16.40
CA LYS A 95 12.68 -3.25 -15.89
C LYS A 95 12.24 -3.73 -14.51
N PHE A 96 11.21 -4.57 -14.47
CA PHE A 96 10.80 -5.28 -13.25
C PHE A 96 10.99 -6.80 -13.40
N SER A 97 11.00 -7.48 -12.26
CA SER A 97 11.25 -8.93 -12.19
C SER A 97 10.17 -9.71 -12.96
N SER A 98 10.56 -10.81 -13.61
CA SER A 98 9.61 -11.73 -14.27
C SER A 98 8.65 -12.42 -13.31
N LYS A 99 8.89 -12.32 -12.00
CA LYS A 99 7.96 -12.78 -10.95
C LYS A 99 6.78 -11.84 -10.76
N VAL A 100 6.88 -10.59 -11.21
CA VAL A 100 5.80 -9.60 -11.14
C VAL A 100 4.88 -9.83 -12.33
N THR A 101 3.64 -10.22 -12.04
CA THR A 101 2.65 -10.64 -13.05
C THR A 101 1.43 -9.74 -13.07
N ASN A 102 1.17 -9.00 -11.99
CA ASN A 102 0.06 -8.05 -11.87
C ASN A 102 0.39 -6.96 -10.84
N LEU A 103 -0.52 -5.99 -10.64
CA LEU A 103 -0.31 -4.92 -9.68
C LEU A 103 -0.34 -5.39 -8.21
N ALA A 104 -1.00 -6.52 -7.92
CA ALA A 104 -1.03 -7.08 -6.57
C ALA A 104 0.36 -7.55 -6.08
N ASN A 105 1.21 -8.04 -6.97
CA ASN A 105 2.59 -8.44 -6.64
C ASN A 105 3.68 -7.49 -7.18
N TYR A 106 3.29 -6.33 -7.71
CA TYR A 106 4.22 -5.30 -8.18
C TYR A 106 4.98 -4.64 -7.03
N PHE A 107 4.25 -4.30 -5.97
CA PHE A 107 4.80 -3.62 -4.81
C PHE A 107 5.33 -4.65 -3.82
N ALA A 108 6.65 -4.81 -3.80
CA ALA A 108 7.33 -5.74 -2.91
C ALA A 108 8.53 -5.09 -2.24
N THR A 109 8.78 -5.51 -1.01
CA THR A 109 9.93 -5.12 -0.21
C THR A 109 11.21 -5.81 -0.72
N THR A 110 12.35 -5.35 -0.22
CA THR A 110 13.67 -5.91 -0.56
C THR A 110 13.83 -7.38 -0.12
N ASP A 111 13.10 -7.82 0.91
CA ASP A 111 13.03 -9.22 1.36
C ASP A 111 12.01 -10.08 0.58
N GLY A 112 11.33 -9.49 -0.41
CA GLY A 112 10.46 -10.19 -1.36
C GLY A 112 9.02 -10.38 -0.89
N LYS A 113 8.61 -9.74 0.19
CA LYS A 113 7.22 -9.71 0.64
C LYS A 113 6.44 -8.65 -0.11
N THR A 114 5.22 -8.94 -0.49
CA THR A 114 4.33 -7.93 -1.08
C THR A 114 3.90 -6.91 -0.04
N PHE A 115 3.54 -5.71 -0.47
CA PHE A 115 2.98 -4.69 0.42
C PHE A 115 1.72 -5.21 1.12
N PHE A 116 0.89 -5.99 0.43
CA PHE A 116 -0.29 -6.62 1.02
C PHE A 116 0.08 -7.58 2.17
N GLU A 117 1.11 -8.41 2.00
CA GLU A 117 1.61 -9.26 3.09
C GLU A 117 2.10 -8.43 4.28
N VAL A 118 2.89 -7.39 4.02
CA VAL A 118 3.42 -6.53 5.08
C VAL A 118 2.31 -5.79 5.83
N ILE A 119 1.35 -5.19 5.12
CA ILE A 119 0.22 -4.50 5.72
C ILE A 119 -0.64 -5.49 6.53
N ARG A 120 -0.89 -6.70 6.02
CA ARG A 120 -1.64 -7.74 6.75
C ARG A 120 -0.95 -8.14 8.04
N THR A 121 0.36 -8.39 8.01
CA THR A 121 1.12 -8.72 9.23
C THR A 121 1.06 -7.57 10.24
N ALA A 122 1.16 -6.32 9.76
CA ALA A 122 1.05 -5.16 10.62
C ALA A 122 -0.37 -5.00 11.22
N MET A 123 -1.42 -5.32 10.45
CA MET A 123 -2.80 -5.39 10.93
C MET A 123 -3.01 -6.48 11.99
N ASP A 124 -2.39 -7.66 11.81
CA ASP A 124 -2.46 -8.76 12.79
C ASP A 124 -1.89 -8.33 14.15
N VAL A 125 -0.71 -7.70 14.15
CA VAL A 125 -0.08 -7.19 15.39
C VAL A 125 -0.89 -6.07 16.01
N ALA A 126 -1.40 -5.15 15.19
CA ALA A 126 -2.20 -4.04 15.70
C ALA A 126 -3.53 -4.47 16.33
N GLU A 127 -4.13 -5.56 15.83
CA GLU A 127 -5.33 -6.18 16.41
C GLU A 127 -5.00 -6.96 17.70
N GLU A 128 -3.87 -7.66 17.75
CA GLU A 128 -3.38 -8.39 18.93
C GLU A 128 -3.03 -7.43 20.09
N ASP A 129 -2.24 -6.40 19.81
CA ASP A 129 -1.73 -5.44 20.78
C ASP A 129 -2.67 -4.26 21.02
N LYS A 130 -3.77 -4.16 20.25
CA LYS A 130 -4.76 -3.07 20.29
C LYS A 130 -4.12 -1.68 20.16
N CYS A 131 -3.27 -1.54 19.16
CA CYS A 131 -2.49 -0.34 18.92
C CYS A 131 -2.69 0.17 17.49
N ASP A 132 -2.61 1.48 17.32
CA ASP A 132 -2.84 2.10 16.02
C ASP A 132 -1.66 1.83 15.07
N MET A 133 -1.97 1.69 13.78
CA MET A 133 -0.97 1.57 12.73
C MET A 133 -0.72 2.93 12.08
N LYS A 134 0.54 3.27 11.77
CA LYS A 134 0.84 4.49 11.01
C LYS A 134 2.00 4.30 10.06
N ILE A 135 2.00 5.06 8.97
CA ILE A 135 3.18 5.16 8.12
C ILE A 135 4.21 6.04 8.83
N HIS A 136 5.44 5.54 8.94
CA HIS A 136 6.54 6.24 9.58
C HIS A 136 7.77 6.28 8.68
N LYS A 137 8.49 7.40 8.73
CA LYS A 137 9.71 7.63 7.97
C LYS A 137 10.90 7.70 8.92
N LEU A 138 11.91 6.86 8.67
CA LEU A 138 13.19 6.84 9.39
C LEU A 138 14.15 7.90 8.84
#